data_AF-A0A945F332-F1
#
_entry.id   AF-A0A945F332-F1
#
_cell.length_a   1.000
_cell.length_b   1.000
_cell.length_c   1.000
_cell.angle_alpha   90.00
_cell.angle_beta   90.00
_cell.angle_gamma   90.00
#
_symmetry.space_group_name_H-M   'P 1'
#
loop_
_entity.id
_entity.type
_entity.pdbx_description
1 polymer ?
#
loop_
_entity_poly.entity_id
_entity_poly.type
_entity_poly.pdbx_seq_one_letter_code
_entity_poly.pdbx_strand_id
1 'polypeptide(L)'
;MEECDCTNGNHGVESGEESVNLVVKDSNGTVLNDGDDVVLIKDLPLRGSSKVYKRGTKVNGIKLTDNPEEVDCKVGGSGIVLRVEFLKKV
;
A
#
# COMPACT_ATOMS: atom_id res chain seq x y z
N MET A 1 -31.43 37.35 -39.25
CA MET A 1 -31.89 36.05 -38.77
C MET A 1 -30.65 35.20 -38.70
N GLU A 2 -29.96 35.36 -37.58
CA GLU A 2 -28.62 34.81 -37.35
C GLU A 2 -28.83 33.71 -36.32
N GLU A 3 -28.81 32.48 -36.79
CA GLU A 3 -28.85 31.32 -35.91
C GLU A 3 -27.41 30.87 -35.71
N CYS A 4 -26.96 31.07 -34.48
CA CYS A 4 -25.66 30.71 -33.98
C CYS A 4 -25.64 29.18 -33.81
N ASP A 5 -24.86 28.47 -34.62
CA ASP A 5 -24.50 27.08 -34.34
C ASP A 5 -23.58 27.05 -33.11
N CYS A 6 -24.21 26.99 -31.93
CA CYS A 6 -23.51 26.81 -30.66
C CYS A 6 -22.85 25.43 -30.63
N THR A 7 -21.52 25.47 -30.75
CA THR A 7 -20.55 24.59 -30.11
C THR A 7 -21.13 23.65 -29.04
N ASN A 8 -21.05 22.35 -29.30
CA ASN A 8 -20.97 21.35 -28.25
C ASN A 8 -20.26 20.12 -28.87
N GLY A 9 -18.97 19.89 -28.64
CA GLY A 9 -18.41 19.64 -27.32
C GLY A 9 -18.52 18.16 -26.96
N ASN A 10 -18.16 17.24 -27.89
CA ASN A 10 -18.01 15.83 -27.53
C ASN A 10 -16.64 15.59 -26.90
N HIS A 11 -16.63 15.96 -25.62
CA HIS A 11 -15.93 15.35 -24.50
C HIS A 11 -15.34 13.98 -24.86
N GLY A 12 -14.01 13.95 -24.96
CA GLY A 12 -13.26 12.70 -25.00
C GLY A 12 -13.57 11.93 -23.73
N VAL A 13 -14.27 10.81 -23.89
CA VAL A 13 -14.40 9.84 -22.81
C VAL A 13 -13.05 9.14 -22.67
N GLU A 14 -12.21 9.73 -21.84
CA GLU A 14 -11.09 9.05 -21.20
C GLU A 14 -11.69 8.02 -20.24
N SER A 15 -12.10 6.87 -20.77
CA SER A 15 -12.20 5.65 -19.98
C SER A 15 -10.80 5.06 -19.87
N GLY A 16 -9.97 5.75 -19.08
CA GLY A 16 -8.83 5.13 -18.43
C GLY A 16 -9.38 4.14 -17.42
N GLU A 17 -9.41 2.87 -17.82
CA GLU A 17 -9.39 1.75 -16.89
C GLU A 17 -8.05 1.80 -16.15
N GLU A 18 -7.88 2.80 -15.27
CA GLU A 18 -6.91 2.72 -14.20
C GLU A 18 -7.57 1.85 -13.13
N SER A 19 -7.59 0.53 -13.39
CA SER A 19 -7.24 -0.37 -12.30
C SER A 19 -5.88 0.11 -11.86
N VAL A 20 -5.86 1.06 -10.91
CA VAL A 20 -4.68 1.43 -10.15
C VAL A 20 -4.32 0.14 -9.47
N ASN A 21 -3.53 -0.67 -10.16
CA ASN A 21 -2.94 -1.84 -9.59
C ASN A 21 -2.05 -1.22 -8.52
N LEU A 22 -2.59 -1.10 -7.30
CA LEU A 22 -1.89 -0.62 -6.11
C LEU A 22 -0.86 -1.70 -5.83
N VAL A 23 0.20 -1.68 -6.65
CA VAL A 23 1.31 -2.61 -6.58
C VAL A 23 2.08 -2.17 -5.36
N VAL A 24 1.68 -2.72 -4.22
CA VAL A 24 2.38 -2.55 -2.96
C VAL A 24 3.73 -3.22 -3.11
N LYS A 25 4.80 -2.46 -2.92
CA LYS A 25 6.17 -2.95 -3.05
C LYS A 25 6.90 -2.82 -1.74
N ASP A 26 7.67 -3.83 -1.38
CA ASP A 26 8.56 -3.77 -0.22
C ASP A 26 9.77 -2.84 -0.47
N SER A 27 10.63 -2.66 0.53
CA SER A 27 11.90 -1.93 0.44
C SER A 27 12.79 -2.33 -0.75
N ASN A 28 12.76 -3.60 -1.17
CA ASN A 28 13.50 -4.13 -2.31
C ASN A 28 12.77 -4.02 -3.65
N GLY A 29 11.55 -3.48 -3.69
CA GLY A 29 10.75 -3.39 -4.91
C GLY A 29 9.99 -4.67 -5.26
N THR A 30 9.90 -5.63 -4.35
CA THR A 30 9.14 -6.88 -4.55
C THR A 30 7.66 -6.60 -4.35
N VAL A 31 6.83 -7.08 -5.28
CA VAL A 31 5.37 -6.98 -5.15
C VAL A 31 4.91 -7.83 -3.97
N LEU A 32 4.20 -7.18 -3.06
CA LEU A 32 3.56 -7.78 -1.90
C LEU A 32 2.11 -8.08 -2.24
N ASN A 33 1.64 -9.24 -1.78
CA ASN A 33 0.27 -9.67 -1.94
C ASN A 33 -0.39 -9.80 -0.56
N ASP A 34 -1.72 -9.82 -0.53
CA ASP A 34 -2.46 -10.19 0.67
C ASP A 34 -2.07 -11.60 1.15
N GLY A 35 -1.87 -11.74 2.45
CA GLY A 35 -1.44 -13.00 3.08
C GLY A 35 0.05 -13.31 2.98
N ASP A 36 0.87 -12.43 2.39
CA ASP A 36 2.30 -12.65 2.25
C ASP A 36 3.06 -12.53 3.60
N ASP A 37 4.31 -12.96 3.59
CA ASP A 37 5.20 -12.95 4.73
C ASP A 37 6.28 -11.88 4.54
N VAL A 38 6.44 -11.02 5.53
CA VAL A 38 7.44 -9.96 5.52
C VAL A 38 8.31 -10.01 6.76
N VAL A 39 9.50 -9.43 6.67
CA VAL A 39 10.44 -9.29 7.77
C VAL A 39 10.87 -7.84 7.91
N LEU A 40 10.98 -7.38 9.14
CA LEU A 40 11.50 -6.06 9.44
C LEU A 40 13.01 -5.99 9.18
N ILE A 41 13.44 -5.05 8.34
CA ILE A 41 14.87 -4.83 8.05
C ILE A 41 15.55 -3.87 9.04
N LYS A 42 14.77 -3.10 9.79
CA LYS A 42 15.24 -2.14 10.79
C LYS A 42 14.50 -2.36 12.11
N ASP A 43 15.08 -1.89 13.20
CA ASP A 43 14.35 -1.78 14.45
C ASP A 43 13.38 -0.59 14.40
N LEU A 44 12.11 -0.85 14.69
CA LEU A 44 11.08 0.17 14.75
C LEU A 44 10.53 0.21 16.17
N PRO A 45 10.75 1.31 16.91
CA PRO A 45 10.03 1.55 18.14
C PRO A 45 8.60 1.92 17.80
N LEU A 46 7.63 1.13 18.28
CA LEU A 46 6.24 1.52 18.16
C LEU A 46 5.91 2.68 19.07
N ARG A 47 5.42 3.76 18.50
CA ARG A 47 4.86 4.86 19.27
C ARG A 47 3.56 4.38 19.93
N GLY A 48 3.55 4.28 21.26
CA GLY A 48 2.38 3.82 22.04
C GLY A 48 2.50 2.42 22.63
N SER A 49 3.63 1.73 22.46
CA SER A 49 3.91 0.47 23.15
C SER A 49 5.38 0.42 23.57
N SER A 50 5.69 -0.04 24.79
CA SER A 50 7.09 -0.25 25.23
C SER A 50 7.79 -1.41 24.50
N LYS A 51 7.18 -1.93 23.43
CA LYS A 51 7.66 -3.06 22.64
C LYS A 51 8.31 -2.53 21.37
N VAL A 52 9.61 -2.74 21.25
CA VAL A 52 10.39 -2.42 20.06
C VAL A 52 10.40 -3.66 19.17
N TYR A 53 9.94 -3.53 17.93
CA TYR A 53 10.13 -4.61 16.96
C TYR A 53 11.56 -4.56 16.47
N LYS A 54 12.33 -5.58 16.85
CA LYS A 54 13.71 -5.71 16.41
C LYS A 54 13.75 -6.08 14.93
N ARG A 55 14.81 -5.64 14.26
CA ARG A 55 15.20 -6.17 12.95
C ARG A 55 15.17 -7.71 12.99
N GLY A 56 14.58 -8.33 11.97
CA GLY A 56 14.41 -9.78 11.89
C GLY A 56 13.08 -10.28 12.45
N THR A 57 12.22 -9.42 12.98
CA THR A 57 10.85 -9.81 13.34
C THR A 57 10.09 -10.19 12.07
N LYS A 58 9.70 -11.46 11.94
CA LYS A 58 8.83 -11.93 10.88
C LYS A 58 7.38 -11.58 11.20
N VAL A 59 6.69 -11.01 10.22
CA VAL A 59 5.27 -10.69 10.26
C VAL A 59 4.59 -11.47 9.15
N ASN A 60 3.54 -12.19 9.51
CA ASN A 60 2.76 -12.99 8.59
C ASN A 60 1.33 -12.45 8.50
N GLY A 61 0.65 -12.74 7.39
CA GLY A 61 -0.71 -12.28 7.19
C GLY A 61 -0.79 -10.77 7.01
N ILE A 62 0.05 -10.22 6.13
CA ILE A 62 -0.11 -8.82 5.70
C ILE A 62 -1.42 -8.66 4.93
N LYS A 63 -2.00 -7.48 5.01
CA LYS A 63 -3.12 -7.04 4.20
C LYS A 63 -2.73 -5.77 3.48
N LEU A 64 -2.91 -5.81 2.17
CA LEU A 64 -2.80 -4.63 1.32
C LEU A 64 -3.93 -3.67 1.71
N THR A 65 -3.59 -2.40 1.84
CA THR A 65 -4.55 -1.32 2.12
C THR A 65 -4.68 -0.43 0.89
N ASP A 66 -5.52 0.61 0.97
CA ASP A 66 -5.70 1.58 -0.12
C ASP A 66 -4.41 2.39 -0.43
N ASN A 67 -3.43 2.36 0.48
CA ASN A 67 -2.12 3.02 0.33
C ASN A 67 -1.03 2.00 -0.02
N PRO A 68 -0.24 2.21 -1.09
CA PRO A 68 0.81 1.28 -1.49
C PRO A 68 2.09 1.38 -0.64
N GLU A 69 2.18 2.41 0.20
CA GLU A 69 3.31 2.64 1.11
C GLU A 69 3.07 2.05 2.52
N GLU A 70 1.86 1.57 2.79
CA GLU A 70 1.44 1.07 4.08
C GLU A 70 0.82 -0.33 3.94
N VAL A 71 1.05 -1.19 4.93
CA VAL A 71 0.40 -2.50 5.01
C VAL A 71 -0.10 -2.72 6.41
N ASP A 72 -1.32 -3.22 6.52
CA ASP A 72 -1.84 -3.72 7.78
C ASP A 72 -1.26 -5.11 8.01
N CYS A 73 -0.75 -5.35 9.20
CA CYS A 73 -0.11 -6.61 9.52
C CYS A 73 -0.42 -7.01 10.95
N LYS A 74 -0.55 -8.33 11.18
CA LYS A 74 -0.93 -8.83 12.49
C LYS A 74 0.28 -9.38 13.22
N VAL A 75 0.70 -8.70 14.29
CA VAL A 75 1.85 -9.13 15.11
C VAL A 75 1.39 -9.47 16.51
N GLY A 76 1.40 -10.77 16.85
CA GLY A 76 1.07 -11.24 18.20
C GLY A 76 -0.37 -10.97 18.64
N GLY A 77 -1.32 -10.93 17.69
CA GLY A 77 -2.75 -10.69 17.96
C GLY A 77 -3.20 -9.25 17.79
N SER A 78 -2.27 -8.29 17.78
CA SER A 78 -2.54 -6.88 17.50
C SER A 78 -2.38 -6.59 16.02
N GLY A 79 -3.40 -5.99 15.40
CA GLY A 79 -3.30 -5.40 14.06
C GLY A 79 -2.54 -4.09 14.15
N ILE A 80 -1.50 -3.94 13.33
CA ILE A 80 -0.70 -2.73 13.26
C ILE A 80 -0.37 -2.39 11.83
N VAL A 81 -0.47 -1.11 11.52
CA VAL A 81 -0.07 -0.57 10.22
C VAL A 81 1.41 -0.23 10.27
N LEU A 82 2.18 -0.84 9.36
CA LEU A 82 3.59 -0.56 9.18
C LEU A 82 3.84 -0.09 7.75
N ARG A 83 4.87 0.74 7.57
CA ARG A 83 5.28 1.14 6.22
C ARG A 83 6.10 0.05 5.54
N VAL A 84 5.84 -0.15 4.26
CA VAL A 84 6.52 -1.15 3.41
C VAL A 84 7.99 -0.84 3.19
N GLU A 85 8.42 0.42 3.36
CA GLU A 85 9.82 0.85 3.26
C GLU A 85 10.75 0.14 4.26
N PHE A 86 10.19 -0.34 5.39
CA PHE A 86 10.92 -1.04 6.45
C PHE A 86 10.67 -2.55 6.46
N LEU A 87 9.84 -3.03 5.54
CA LEU A 87 9.47 -4.42 5.39
C LEU A 87 10.21 -4.99 4.19
N LYS A 88 10.57 -6.26 4.31
CA LYS A 88 11.17 -7.04 3.25
C LYS A 88 10.39 -8.33 3.08
N LYS A 89 10.00 -8.68 1.86
CA LYS A 89 9.44 -10.00 1.58
C LYS A 89 10.45 -11.11 1.86
N VAL A 90 10.02 -12.19 2.50
CA VAL A 90 10.86 -13.38 2.75
C VAL A 90 10.62 -14.50 1.74
#